data_AF-A0A963ZH28-F1
#
_entry.id   AF-A0A963ZH28-F1
#
_cell.length_a   1.000
_cell.length_b   1.000
_cell.length_c   1.000
_cell.angle_alpha   90.00
_cell.angle_beta   90.00
_cell.angle_gamma   90.00
#
_symmetry.space_group_name_H-M   'P 1'
#
loop_
_entity.id
_entity.type
_entity.pdbx_description
1 polymer ?
#
loop_
_entity_poly.entity_id
_entity_poly.type
_entity_poly.pdbx_seq_one_letter_code
_entity_poly.pdbx_strand_id
1 'polypeptide(L)'
;MHRNDVCRVCGYINDIPIWNDFGDAIIDEDCPCCGVQWGVEDITLENIRARRITWLDEGGKWVWPAIEPENWDPTEQLVNIAKEFR
;
A
#
# COMPACT_ATOMS: atom_id res chain seq x y z
N MET A 1 16.62 -5.93 5.15
CA MET A 1 15.62 -5.71 6.22
C MET A 1 14.30 -5.54 5.50
N HIS A 2 13.37 -6.49 5.66
CA HIS A 2 12.05 -6.38 5.02
C HIS A 2 11.29 -5.26 5.71
N ARG A 3 10.80 -4.29 4.94
CA ARG A 3 9.94 -3.24 5.47
C ARG A 3 8.54 -3.80 5.67
N ASN A 4 8.12 -3.91 6.93
CA ASN A 4 6.83 -4.44 7.32
C ASN A 4 5.78 -3.34 7.56
N ASP A 5 6.18 -2.09 7.40
CA ASP A 5 5.44 -0.84 7.48
C ASP A 5 4.98 -0.34 6.10
N VAL A 6 5.21 -1.10 5.02
CA VAL A 6 4.89 -0.67 3.65
C VAL A 6 3.63 -1.36 3.11
N CYS A 7 2.72 -0.55 2.56
CA CYS A 7 1.58 -1.04 1.79
C CYS A 7 2.08 -1.76 0.53
N ARG A 8 1.69 -3.03 0.36
CA ARG A 8 2.11 -3.87 -0.77
C ARG A 8 1.55 -3.38 -2.11
N VAL A 9 0.42 -2.66 -2.09
CA VAL A 9 -0.26 -2.15 -3.28
C VAL A 9 0.38 -0.86 -3.79
N CYS A 10 0.46 0.18 -2.96
CA CYS A 10 0.84 1.53 -3.42
C CYS A 10 2.19 2.03 -2.90
N GLY A 11 2.82 1.31 -1.95
CA GLY A 11 4.11 1.71 -1.37
C GLY A 11 4.03 2.77 -0.27
N TYR A 12 2.83 3.12 0.21
CA TYR A 12 2.64 3.97 1.38
C TYR A 12 3.41 3.40 2.58
N ILE A 13 4.14 4.24 3.31
CA ILE A 13 4.86 3.88 4.54
C ILE A 13 3.96 4.30 5.71
N ASN A 14 3.55 3.32 6.52
CA ASN A 14 2.76 3.54 7.71
C ASN A 14 3.66 3.80 8.93
N ASP A 15 3.18 4.57 9.89
CA ASP A 15 3.97 4.91 11.10
C ASP A 15 4.25 3.70 11.99
N ILE A 16 3.39 2.67 11.91
CA ILE A 16 3.53 1.40 12.61
C ILE A 16 3.58 0.24 11.61
N PRO A 17 4.19 -0.90 11.97
CA PRO A 17 4.17 -2.08 11.13
C PRO A 17 2.74 -2.51 10.75
N ILE A 18 2.56 -2.81 9.48
CA ILE A 18 1.34 -3.39 8.91
C ILE A 18 1.42 -4.92 9.01
N TRP A 19 2.61 -5.49 8.83
CA TRP A 19 2.86 -6.93 8.72
C TRP A 19 3.68 -7.47 9.89
N ASN A 20 3.37 -8.69 10.35
CA ASN A 20 4.27 -9.45 11.21
C ASN A 20 5.40 -10.11 10.40
N ASP A 21 6.32 -10.80 11.09
CA ASP A 21 7.43 -11.53 10.45
C ASP A 21 6.98 -12.71 9.57
N PHE A 22 5.73 -13.14 9.70
CA PHE A 22 5.11 -14.21 8.89
C PHE A 22 4.35 -13.67 7.67
N GLY A 23 4.21 -12.35 7.54
CA GLY A 23 3.51 -11.70 6.44
C GLY A 23 2.00 -11.50 6.65
N ASP A 24 1.48 -11.77 7.84
CA ASP A 24 0.08 -11.49 8.18
C ASP A 24 -0.10 -10.03 8.61
N ALA A 25 -1.25 -9.43 8.29
CA ALA A 25 -1.59 -8.10 8.77
C ALA A 25 -1.77 -8.11 10.30
N ILE A 26 -1.22 -7.12 10.98
CA ILE A 26 -1.35 -6.93 12.43
C ILE A 26 -2.24 -5.75 12.81
N ILE A 27 -2.72 -5.02 11.81
CA ILE A 27 -3.68 -3.92 11.94
C ILE A 27 -4.87 -4.18 11.02
N ASP A 28 -6.06 -3.81 11.47
CA ASP A 28 -7.32 -3.93 10.73
C ASP A 28 -7.77 -2.53 10.28
N GLU A 29 -7.01 -1.98 9.35
CA GLU A 29 -7.21 -0.63 8.80
C GLU A 29 -7.03 -0.65 7.27
N ASP A 30 -7.59 0.37 6.62
CA ASP A 30 -7.43 0.59 5.19
C ASP A 30 -6.21 1.49 4.94
N CYS A 31 -5.49 1.21 3.85
CA CYS A 31 -4.41 2.08 3.42
C CYS A 31 -4.95 3.48 3.10
N PRO A 32 -4.45 4.55 3.75
CA PRO A 32 -5.00 5.89 3.55
C PRO A 32 -4.78 6.44 2.13
N CYS A 33 -3.78 5.90 1.44
CA CYS A 33 -3.45 6.28 0.08
C CYS A 33 -4.32 5.54 -0.95
N CYS A 34 -4.25 4.20 -1.02
CA CYS A 34 -4.93 3.44 -2.09
C CYS A 34 -6.22 2.74 -1.66
N GLY A 35 -6.62 2.86 -0.40
CA GLY A 35 -7.88 2.32 0.12
C GLY A 35 -7.97 0.79 0.19
N VAL A 36 -6.83 0.07 0.13
CA VAL A 36 -6.84 -1.40 0.29
C VAL A 36 -6.96 -1.76 1.76
N GLN A 37 -7.83 -2.72 2.10
CA GLN A 37 -7.86 -3.30 3.44
C GLN A 37 -6.69 -4.28 3.60
N TRP A 38 -5.76 -3.97 4.50
CA TRP A 38 -4.58 -4.79 4.74
C TRP A 38 -4.94 -6.17 5.28
N GLY A 39 -4.34 -7.21 4.70
CA GLY A 39 -4.57 -8.60 5.09
C GLY A 39 -5.89 -9.19 4.59
N VAL A 40 -6.66 -8.45 3.79
CA VAL A 40 -7.92 -8.93 3.20
C VAL A 40 -7.83 -8.84 1.68
N GLU A 41 -7.55 -7.65 1.17
CA GLU A 41 -7.61 -7.35 -0.26
C GLU A 41 -6.23 -7.45 -0.94
N ASP A 42 -5.16 -7.64 -0.16
CA ASP A 42 -3.76 -7.73 -0.58
C ASP A 42 -3.06 -9.02 -0.08
N ILE A 43 -3.83 -10.10 0.11
CA ILE A 43 -3.31 -11.42 0.52
C ILE A 43 -2.51 -12.10 -0.59
N THR A 44 -2.96 -12.00 -1.84
CA THR A 44 -2.32 -12.65 -2.99
C THR A 44 -1.59 -11.65 -3.87
N LEU A 45 -0.51 -12.10 -4.53
CA LEU A 45 0.22 -11.25 -5.48
C LEU A 45 -0.66 -10.80 -6.66
N GLU A 46 -1.62 -11.63 -7.08
CA GLU A 46 -2.60 -11.29 -8.10
C GLU A 46 -3.49 -10.14 -7.63
N ASN A 47 -4.05 -10.22 -6.42
CA ASN A 47 -4.90 -9.16 -5.88
C ASN A 47 -4.11 -7.87 -5.66
N ILE A 48 -2.88 -7.96 -5.12
CA ILE A 48 -1.99 -6.80 -4.96
C ILE A 48 -1.81 -6.06 -6.28
N ARG A 49 -1.51 -6.80 -7.36
CA ARG A 49 -1.29 -6.21 -8.68
C ARG A 49 -2.58 -5.66 -9.29
N ALA A 50 -3.69 -6.38 -9.18
CA ALA A 50 -4.98 -5.93 -9.67
C ALA A 50 -5.39 -4.62 -8.99
N ARG A 51 -5.29 -4.54 -7.66
CA ARG A 51 -5.57 -3.31 -6.89
C ARG A 51 -4.66 -2.16 -7.27
N ARG A 52 -3.37 -2.43 -7.49
CA ARG A 52 -2.42 -1.39 -7.92
C ARG A 52 -2.80 -0.85 -9.29
N ILE A 53 -3.14 -1.72 -10.24
CA ILE A 53 -3.55 -1.30 -11.59
C ILE A 53 -4.81 -0.44 -11.50
N THR A 54 -5.84 -0.89 -10.78
CA THR A 54 -7.08 -0.12 -10.60
C THR A 54 -6.80 1.26 -10.01
N TRP A 55 -6.00 1.32 -8.94
CA TRP A 55 -5.62 2.59 -8.32
C TRP A 55 -4.86 3.52 -9.27
N LEU A 56 -3.93 2.99 -10.07
CA LEU A 56 -3.18 3.77 -11.06
C LEU A 56 -4.05 4.22 -12.24
N ASP A 57 -4.97 3.38 -12.71
CA ASP A 57 -5.92 3.72 -13.77
C ASP A 57 -6.87 4.87 -13.35
N GLU A 58 -7.14 4.99 -12.05
CA GLU A 58 -7.89 6.11 -11.47
C GLU A 58 -7.06 7.39 -11.27
N GLY A 59 -5.78 7.35 -11.66
CA GLY A 59 -4.81 8.44 -11.56
C GLY A 59 -3.94 8.37 -10.31
N GLY A 60 -3.93 7.24 -9.59
CA GLY A 60 -3.21 7.08 -8.34
C GLY A 60 -3.70 8.06 -7.29
N LYS A 61 -5.01 8.25 -7.15
CA LYS A 61 -5.54 9.27 -6.23
C LYS A 61 -5.41 8.83 -4.78
N TRP A 62 -5.13 9.79 -3.90
CA TRP A 62 -5.15 9.56 -2.47
C TRP A 62 -6.60 9.47 -1.95
N VAL A 63 -6.96 8.35 -1.32
CA VAL A 63 -8.35 8.07 -0.90
C VAL A 63 -8.79 8.94 0.26
N TRP A 64 -7.88 9.32 1.17
CA TRP A 64 -8.12 10.31 2.22
C TRP A 64 -7.40 11.65 2.00
N PRO A 65 -7.97 12.59 1.21
CA PRO A 65 -7.31 13.86 0.88
C PRO A 65 -6.89 14.72 2.08
N ALA A 66 -7.54 14.54 3.23
CA ALA A 66 -7.24 15.29 4.45
C ALA A 66 -5.83 15.03 5.00
N ILE A 67 -5.21 13.91 4.62
CA ILE A 67 -3.86 13.49 5.05
C ILE A 67 -2.93 13.24 3.87
N GLU A 68 -3.32 13.70 2.67
CA GLU A 68 -2.46 13.65 1.49
C GLU A 68 -1.25 14.59 1.69
N PRO A 69 -0.01 14.12 1.47
CA PRO A 69 1.16 14.96 1.59
C PRO A 69 1.19 16.07 0.53
N GLU A 70 1.77 17.23 0.87
CA GLU A 70 1.95 18.31 -0.09
C GLU A 70 2.94 17.89 -1.20
N ASN A 71 2.61 18.19 -2.46
CA ASN A 71 3.38 17.81 -3.65
C ASN A 71 3.62 16.29 -3.77
N TRP A 72 2.67 15.48 -3.29
CA TRP A 72 2.77 14.03 -3.37
C TRP A 72 2.77 13.50 -4.81
N ASP A 73 3.67 12.55 -5.10
CA ASP A 73 3.77 11.86 -6.38
C ASP A 73 3.59 10.33 -6.19
N PRO A 74 2.57 9.72 -6.81
CA PRO A 74 2.36 8.27 -6.72
C PRO A 74 3.56 7.46 -7.24
N THR A 75 4.32 7.97 -8.20
CA THR A 75 5.47 7.27 -8.79
C THR A 75 6.63 7.16 -7.81
N GLU A 76 6.87 8.19 -7.01
CA GLU A 76 7.87 8.16 -5.93
C GLU A 76 7.47 7.14 -4.85
N GLN A 77 6.19 7.09 -4.52
CA GLN A 77 5.68 6.15 -3.52
C GLN A 77 5.82 4.68 -3.96
N LEU A 78 5.60 4.37 -5.23
CA LEU A 78 5.74 3.01 -5.77
C LEU A 78 7.16 2.43 -5.59
N VAL A 79 8.19 3.27 -5.47
CA VAL A 79 9.59 2.83 -5.27
C VAL A 79 9.76 2.05 -3.96
N ASN A 80 8.94 2.36 -2.96
CA ASN A 80 8.96 1.73 -1.64
C ASN A 80 8.55 0.26 -1.67
N ILE A 81 7.85 -0.20 -2.71
CA ILE A 81 7.34 -1.56 -2.82
C ILE A 81 8.51 -2.54 -2.97
N ALA A 82 8.54 -3.53 -2.08
CA ALA A 82 9.52 -4.59 -2.09
C ALA A 82 9.40 -5.43 -3.39
N LYS A 83 10.53 -5.97 -3.88
CA LYS A 83 10.60 -6.61 -5.22
C LYS A 83 9.65 -7.79 -5.35
N GLU A 84 9.43 -8.52 -4.27
CA GLU A 84 8.51 -9.65 -4.16
C GLU A 84 7.04 -9.27 -4.41
N PHE A 85 6.67 -8.00 -4.22
CA PHE A 85 5.32 -7.49 -4.42
C PHE A 85 5.16 -6.63 -5.68
N ARG A 86 6.23 -6.44 -6.47
CA ARG A 86 6.15 -5.67 -7.73
C ARG A 86 5.37 -6.41 -8.80
#